data_AF-A0AAE4A0S3-F1
#
_entry.id   AF-A0AAE4A0S3-F1
#
_cell.length_a   1.000
_cell.length_b   1.000
_cell.length_c   1.000
_cell.angle_alpha   90.00
_cell.angle_beta   90.00
_cell.angle_gamma   90.00
#
_symmetry.space_group_name_H-M   'P 1'
#
loop_
_entity.id
_entity.type
_entity.pdbx_description
1 polymer ?
#
loop_
_entity_poly.entity_id
_entity_poly.type
_entity_poly.pdbx_seq_one_letter_code
_entity_poly.pdbx_strand_id
1 'polypeptide(L)'
;MHIAIGYAERPRAFGRKRKYRILFLGPSSPVRPLVEFLEVDDHDRTGDLIAVIRGSDGAKKMYDPSAALPPAYDQVGGSIVVFRDRVPQRYAWTKLALVAHEGDVATQLNHALLQARRRGDLPPSGRRE
;
A
#
# COMPACT_ATOMS: atom_id res chain seq x y z
N MET A 1 -8.71 5.88 17.79
CA MET A 1 -8.24 5.94 16.39
C MET A 1 -8.34 4.54 15.83
N HIS A 2 -9.10 4.38 14.75
CA HIS A 2 -9.39 3.06 14.16
C HIS A 2 -8.87 3.02 12.73
N ILE A 3 -8.46 1.84 12.28
CA ILE A 3 -8.22 1.60 10.86
C ILE A 3 -9.45 0.87 10.32
N ALA A 4 -10.05 1.43 9.27
CA ALA A 4 -11.11 0.77 8.53
C ALA A 4 -10.54 0.19 7.22
N ILE A 5 -11.10 -0.93 6.79
CA ILE A 5 -10.79 -1.56 5.50
C ILE A 5 -12.03 -1.44 4.63
N GLY A 6 -11.91 -0.69 3.53
CA GLY A 6 -12.94 -0.62 2.49
C GLY A 6 -12.55 -1.44 1.27
N TYR A 7 -13.55 -1.88 0.53
CA TYR A 7 -13.39 -2.64 -0.70
C TYR A 7 -14.00 -1.86 -1.85
N ALA A 8 -13.31 -1.83 -2.98
CA ALA A 8 -13.81 -1.17 -4.19
C ALA A 8 -13.45 -2.00 -5.42
N GLU A 9 -14.21 -1.83 -6.50
CA GLU A 9 -13.89 -2.42 -7.79
C GLU A 9 -13.73 -1.32 -8.83
N ARG A 10 -12.71 -1.41 -9.67
CA ARG A 10 -12.57 -0.53 -10.83
C ARG A 10 -12.60 -1.36 -12.12
N PRO A 11 -13.53 -1.08 -13.05
CA PRO A 11 -13.77 -1.94 -14.20
C PRO A 11 -12.65 -1.92 -15.25
N ARG A 12 -11.76 -0.91 -15.25
CA ARG A 12 -10.70 -0.74 -16.26
C ARG A 12 -9.33 -0.38 -15.66
N ALA A 13 -9.08 -0.76 -14.40
CA ALA A 13 -7.80 -0.52 -13.76
C ALA A 13 -6.69 -1.32 -14.46
N PHE A 14 -5.77 -0.61 -15.12
CA PHE A 14 -4.68 -1.21 -15.91
C PHE A 14 -5.20 -2.28 -16.88
N GLY A 15 -6.21 -1.93 -17.68
CA GLY A 15 -6.74 -2.79 -18.74
C GLY A 15 -7.71 -3.89 -18.32
N ARG A 16 -7.98 -4.09 -17.02
CA ARG A 16 -8.94 -5.09 -16.55
C ARG A 16 -9.79 -4.62 -15.36
N LYS A 17 -10.85 -5.36 -15.05
CA LYS A 17 -11.55 -5.23 -13.78
C LYS A 17 -10.62 -5.72 -12.67
N ARG A 18 -10.46 -4.90 -11.62
CA ARG A 18 -9.69 -5.26 -10.42
C ARG A 18 -10.40 -4.81 -9.16
N LYS A 19 -10.25 -5.60 -8.10
CA LYS A 19 -10.60 -5.20 -6.75
C LYS A 19 -9.46 -4.42 -6.10
N TYR A 20 -9.88 -3.55 -5.20
CA TYR A 20 -9.04 -2.73 -4.36
C TYR A 20 -9.42 -2.99 -2.92
N ARG A 21 -8.39 -3.07 -2.07
CA ARG A 21 -8.53 -3.01 -0.62
C ARG A 21 -7.90 -1.71 -0.15
N ILE A 22 -8.72 -0.84 0.44
CA ILE A 22 -8.32 0.51 0.81
C ILE A 22 -8.31 0.58 2.34
N LEU A 23 -7.17 0.95 2.91
CA LEU A 23 -7.05 1.15 4.35
C LEU A 23 -7.19 2.63 4.66
N PHE A 24 -8.00 2.94 5.67
CA PHE A 24 -8.37 4.30 6.06
C PHE A 24 -8.01 4.54 7.53
N LEU A 25 -7.60 5.77 7.86
CA LEU A 25 -7.46 6.21 9.24
C LEU A 25 -8.70 7.00 9.67
N GLY A 26 -9.40 6.55 10.72
CA GLY A 26 -10.58 7.21 11.29
C GLY A 26 -10.33 7.76 12.70
N PRO A 27 -10.99 8.88 13.09
CA PRO A 27 -12.46 8.99 13.01
C PRO A 27 -13.01 10.22 12.24
N SER A 28 -12.17 11.05 11.64
CA SER A 28 -12.57 12.35 11.09
C SER A 28 -13.04 12.29 9.64
N SER A 29 -14.17 12.94 9.38
CA SER A 29 -14.64 13.23 8.03
C SER A 29 -13.90 14.46 7.46
N PRO A 30 -13.44 14.44 6.20
CA PRO A 30 -13.47 13.29 5.29
C PRO A 30 -12.40 12.25 5.66
N VAL A 31 -12.80 10.98 5.65
CA VAL A 31 -11.89 9.86 5.90
C VAL A 31 -10.86 9.82 4.77
N ARG A 32 -9.57 9.93 5.11
CA ARG A 32 -8.49 9.92 4.11
C ARG A 32 -7.94 8.51 3.91
N PRO A 33 -7.84 8.01 2.67
CA PRO A 33 -7.17 6.74 2.41
C PRO A 33 -5.70 6.84 2.80
N LEU A 34 -5.19 5.82 3.48
CA LEU A 34 -3.78 5.65 3.81
C LEU A 34 -3.06 4.96 2.65
N VAL A 35 -3.58 3.79 2.25
CA VAL A 35 -2.98 2.93 1.23
C VAL A 35 -4.08 2.24 0.43
N GLU A 36 -3.80 2.03 -0.85
CA GLU A 36 -4.64 1.26 -1.75
C GLU A 36 -3.86 0.03 -2.21
N PHE A 37 -4.32 -1.15 -1.79
CA PHE A 37 -3.87 -2.43 -2.31
C PHE A 37 -4.71 -2.80 -3.53
N LEU A 38 -4.03 -3.20 -4.60
CA LEU A 38 -4.60 -3.60 -5.89
C LEU A 38 -4.34 -5.09 -6.14
N GLU A 39 -5.28 -5.81 -6.73
CA GLU A 39 -5.00 -7.14 -7.27
C GLU A 39 -3.88 -7.11 -8.31
N VAL A 40 -2.87 -7.96 -8.13
CA VAL A 40 -1.85 -8.21 -9.15
C VAL A 40 -2.42 -9.04 -10.31
N ASP A 41 -1.73 -9.13 -11.45
CA ASP A 41 -2.28 -9.80 -12.63
C ASP A 41 -2.54 -11.30 -12.43
N ASP A 42 -1.76 -11.97 -11.58
CA ASP A 42 -1.91 -13.38 -11.19
C ASP A 42 -2.58 -13.57 -9.83
N HIS A 43 -3.36 -12.60 -9.36
CA HIS A 43 -4.07 -12.64 -8.07
C HIS A 43 -4.92 -13.91 -7.90
N ASP A 44 -5.65 -14.34 -8.94
CA ASP A 44 -6.50 -15.55 -8.86
C ASP A 44 -5.71 -16.82 -8.50
N ARG A 45 -4.39 -16.82 -8.74
CA ARG A 45 -3.47 -17.92 -8.41
C ARG A 45 -2.75 -17.71 -7.08
N THR A 46 -2.33 -16.48 -6.79
CA THR A 46 -1.45 -16.20 -5.65
C THR A 46 -2.16 -15.59 -4.45
N GLY A 47 -3.35 -15.03 -4.62
CA GLY A 47 -4.03 -14.22 -3.61
C GLY A 47 -3.34 -12.89 -3.31
N ASP A 48 -2.33 -12.49 -4.08
CA ASP A 48 -1.51 -11.32 -3.78
C ASP A 48 -2.21 -10.00 -4.09
N LEU A 49 -1.94 -9.01 -3.26
CA LEU A 49 -2.27 -7.61 -3.50
C LEU A 49 -0.99 -6.77 -3.50
N ILE A 50 -1.01 -5.64 -4.20
CA ILE A 50 0.12 -4.73 -4.32
C ILE A 50 -0.26 -3.29 -3.98
N ALA A 51 0.56 -2.61 -3.17
CA ALA A 51 0.40 -1.20 -2.83
C ALA A 51 1.70 -0.43 -3.11
N VAL A 52 1.61 0.68 -3.84
CA VAL A 52 2.78 1.53 -4.12
C VAL A 52 3.27 2.21 -2.83
N ILE A 53 4.59 2.25 -2.64
CA ILE A 53 5.20 2.90 -1.48
C ILE A 53 5.31 4.40 -1.74
N ARG A 54 4.51 5.18 -1.01
CA ARG A 54 4.51 6.65 -1.07
C ARG A 54 5.59 7.26 -0.16
N GLY A 55 6.08 8.44 -0.56
CA GLY A 55 6.94 9.31 0.23
C GLY A 55 6.17 10.02 1.36
N SER A 56 6.88 10.85 2.12
CA SER A 56 6.31 11.57 3.29
C SER A 56 5.20 12.56 2.94
N ASP A 57 5.07 13.00 1.68
CA ASP A 57 3.96 13.84 1.24
C ASP A 57 2.67 13.06 0.95
N GLY A 58 2.70 11.73 1.06
CA GLY A 58 1.54 10.85 1.00
C GLY A 58 0.83 10.74 -0.35
N ALA A 59 1.18 11.58 -1.33
CA ALA A 59 0.39 11.72 -2.57
C ALA A 59 1.24 11.83 -3.84
N LYS A 60 2.30 12.65 -3.85
CA LYS A 60 3.03 12.97 -5.09
C LYS A 60 4.34 12.20 -5.22
N LYS A 61 5.05 11.98 -4.11
CA LYS A 61 6.31 11.25 -4.13
C LYS A 61 6.08 9.74 -3.98
N MET A 62 6.76 8.98 -4.82
CA MET A 62 6.83 7.52 -4.77
C MET A 62 8.31 7.13 -4.85
N TYR A 63 8.66 5.99 -4.28
CA TYR A 63 10.04 5.50 -4.32
C TYR A 63 10.39 4.88 -5.67
N ASP A 64 11.50 5.32 -6.26
CA ASP A 64 12.09 4.68 -7.43
C ASP A 64 12.78 3.36 -7.08
N PRO A 65 12.98 2.43 -8.04
CA PRO A 65 13.58 1.13 -7.77
C PRO A 65 14.96 1.17 -7.10
N SER A 66 15.75 2.22 -7.35
CA SER A 66 17.07 2.43 -6.76
C SER A 66 17.03 3.23 -5.45
N ALA A 67 15.86 3.70 -5.01
CA ALA A 67 15.74 4.51 -3.82
C ALA A 67 15.81 3.64 -2.57
N ALA A 68 16.61 4.06 -1.58
CA ALA A 68 16.62 3.43 -0.27
C ALA A 68 15.26 3.63 0.42
N LEU A 69 14.64 2.54 0.83
CA LEU A 69 13.44 2.60 1.66
C LEU A 69 13.78 2.96 3.11
N PRO A 70 12.84 3.54 3.86
CA PRO A 70 13.01 3.71 5.29
C PRO A 70 13.25 2.36 5.99
N PRO A 71 14.17 2.27 6.98
CA PRO A 71 14.51 1.01 7.65
C PRO A 71 13.32 0.25 8.24
N ALA A 72 12.22 0.95 8.57
CA ALA A 72 11.00 0.32 9.05
C ALA A 72 10.35 -0.66 8.04
N TYR A 73 10.70 -0.58 6.75
CA TYR A 73 10.25 -1.54 5.75
C TYR A 73 10.94 -2.91 5.87
N ASP A 74 12.07 -3.01 6.56
CA ASP A 74 12.74 -4.30 6.82
C ASP A 74 11.91 -5.21 7.75
N GLN A 75 10.94 -4.63 8.45
CA GLN A 75 10.10 -5.30 9.46
C GLN A 75 8.60 -5.30 9.11
N VAL A 76 8.21 -4.77 7.93
CA VAL A 76 6.79 -4.61 7.58
C VAL A 76 6.11 -5.94 7.22
N GLY A 77 6.89 -6.94 6.81
CA GLY A 77 6.42 -8.18 6.21
C GLY A 77 6.28 -8.07 4.67
N GLY A 78 5.82 -9.14 4.02
CA GLY A 78 5.60 -9.16 2.57
C GLY A 78 6.86 -9.07 1.71
N SER A 79 6.70 -8.64 0.46
CA SER A 79 7.80 -8.51 -0.51
C SER A 79 7.81 -7.13 -1.16
N ILE A 80 9.00 -6.51 -1.22
CA ILE A 80 9.21 -5.25 -1.93
C ILE A 80 9.61 -5.55 -3.36
N VAL A 81 8.86 -5.01 -4.32
CA VAL A 81 9.05 -5.23 -5.76
C VAL A 81 8.88 -3.94 -6.53
N VAL A 82 9.18 -3.94 -7.84
CA VAL A 82 8.73 -2.87 -8.73
C VAL A 82 7.28 -3.16 -9.13
N PHE A 83 6.40 -2.17 -8.99
CA PHE A 83 4.95 -2.31 -9.19
C PHE A 83 4.58 -2.96 -10.53
N ARG A 84 5.21 -2.49 -11.62
CA ARG A 84 4.97 -3.02 -12.97
C ARG A 84 5.35 -4.48 -13.16
N ASP A 85 6.17 -5.08 -12.29
CA ASP A 85 6.56 -6.49 -12.41
C ASP A 85 5.42 -7.43 -12.01
N ARG A 86 4.47 -6.94 -11.20
CA ARG A 86 3.26 -7.67 -10.81
C ARG A 86 2.00 -7.18 -11.53
N VAL A 87 2.09 -6.01 -12.16
CA VAL A 87 1.05 -5.40 -13.00
C VAL A 87 1.67 -4.97 -14.34
N PRO A 88 2.06 -5.91 -15.22
CA PRO A 88 2.83 -5.63 -16.45
C PRO A 88 1.97 -5.04 -17.57
N GLN A 89 1.26 -3.96 -17.27
CA GLN A 89 0.34 -3.28 -18.17
C GLN A 89 0.94 -1.97 -18.68
N ARG A 90 0.45 -1.49 -19.83
CA ARG A 90 0.88 -0.21 -20.39
C ARG A 90 0.65 0.91 -19.37
N TYR A 91 1.68 1.73 -19.12
CA TYR A 91 1.69 2.82 -18.13
C TYR A 91 1.68 2.40 -16.64
N ALA A 92 1.89 1.12 -16.34
CA ALA A 92 2.16 0.69 -14.97
C ALA A 92 3.39 1.41 -14.40
N TRP A 93 3.34 1.70 -13.11
CA TRP A 93 4.38 2.50 -12.45
C TRP A 93 5.70 1.71 -12.34
N THR A 94 6.80 2.35 -12.70
CA THR A 94 8.16 1.88 -12.37
C THR A 94 8.54 2.41 -10.99
N LYS A 95 7.84 1.98 -9.94
CA LYS A 95 8.01 2.44 -8.56
C LYS A 95 8.00 1.25 -7.60
N LEU A 96 8.69 1.39 -6.46
CA LEU A 96 8.68 0.38 -5.42
C LEU A 96 7.26 0.25 -4.81
N ALA A 97 6.88 -0.99 -4.58
CA ALA A 97 5.60 -1.38 -4.04
C ALA A 97 5.75 -2.56 -3.08
N LEU A 98 4.86 -2.63 -2.10
CA LEU A 98 4.74 -3.76 -1.21
C LEU A 98 3.71 -4.74 -1.78
N VAL A 99 4.09 -6.01 -1.86
CA VAL A 99 3.20 -7.14 -2.13
C VAL A 99 2.91 -7.87 -0.83
N ALA A 100 1.63 -8.16 -0.59
CA ALA A 100 1.16 -8.97 0.54
C ALA A 100 -0.03 -9.82 0.11
N HIS A 101 -0.12 -11.04 0.63
CA HIS A 101 -1.27 -11.90 0.41
C HIS A 101 -2.55 -11.24 0.96
N GLU A 102 -3.69 -11.44 0.32
CA GLU A 102 -4.96 -10.86 0.76
C GLU A 102 -5.37 -11.29 2.18
N GLY A 103 -4.96 -12.49 2.60
CA GLY A 103 -5.14 -13.00 3.96
C GLY A 103 -4.14 -12.46 4.98
N ASP A 104 -3.02 -11.89 4.55
CA ASP A 104 -2.01 -11.29 5.44
C ASP A 104 -2.39 -9.85 5.80
N VAL A 105 -3.45 -9.74 6.61
CA VAL A 105 -3.98 -8.45 7.06
C VAL A 105 -2.96 -7.72 7.96
N ALA A 106 -2.09 -8.45 8.67
CA ALA A 106 -1.07 -7.86 9.53
C ALA A 106 -0.06 -7.04 8.73
N THR A 107 0.50 -7.60 7.65
CA THR A 107 1.41 -6.87 6.75
C THR A 107 0.73 -5.65 6.12
N GLN A 108 -0.54 -5.80 5.70
CA GLN A 108 -1.31 -4.69 5.11
C GLN A 108 -1.53 -3.55 6.12
N LEU A 109 -1.88 -3.87 7.37
CA LEU A 109 -2.03 -2.90 8.46
C LEU A 109 -0.70 -2.24 8.83
N ASN A 110 0.37 -3.02 8.94
CA ASN A 110 1.72 -2.49 9.21
C ASN A 110 2.14 -1.50 8.14
N HIS A 111 1.91 -1.82 6.86
CA HIS A 111 2.18 -0.91 5.75
C HIS A 111 1.37 0.39 5.85
N ALA A 112 0.07 0.29 6.13
CA ALA A 112 -0.80 1.46 6.30
C ALA A 112 -0.34 2.35 7.47
N LEU A 113 0.03 1.76 8.60
CA LEU A 113 0.55 2.48 9.77
C LEU A 113 1.87 3.17 9.46
N LEU A 114 2.78 2.53 8.74
CA LEU A 114 4.02 3.16 8.29
C LEU A 114 3.72 4.36 7.37
N GLN A 115 2.83 4.21 6.40
CA GLN A 115 2.44 5.30 5.51
C GLN A 115 1.78 6.46 6.26
N ALA A 116 0.90 6.16 7.23
CA ALA A 116 0.27 7.17 8.08
C ALA A 116 1.27 7.96 8.92
N ARG A 117 2.23 7.28 9.57
CA ARG A 117 3.32 7.95 10.32
C ARG A 117 4.18 8.81 9.42
N ARG A 118 4.52 8.32 8.22
CA ARG A 118 5.34 9.07 7.26
C ARG A 118 4.64 10.31 6.72
N ARG A 119 3.31 10.27 6.60
CA ARG A 119 2.48 11.42 6.20
C ARG A 119 2.26 12.43 7.33
N GLY A 120 2.56 12.05 8.58
CA GLY A 120 2.32 12.86 9.77
C GLY A 120 0.91 12.69 10.36
N ASP A 121 0.13 11.72 9.88
CA ASP A 121 -1.20 11.44 10.44
C ASP A 121 -1.13 10.75 11.82
N LEU A 122 -0.02 10.08 12.08
CA LEU A 122 0.26 9.38 13.32
C LEU A 122 1.59 9.88 13.90
N PRO A 123 1.71 9.95 15.24
CA PRO A 123 2.99 10.25 15.85
C PRO A 123 4.03 9.19 15.45
N PRO A 124 5.32 9.57 15.36
CA PRO A 124 6.39 8.60 15.20
C PRO A 124 6.30 7.54 16.30
N SER A 125 6.72 6.32 16.01
CA SER A 125 6.72 5.24 17.01
C SER A 125 7.68 5.58 18.16
N GLY A 126 7.16 6.19 19.22
CA GLY A 126 7.83 6.37 20.50
C GLY A 126 7.53 5.18 21.40
N ARG A 127 8.56 4.68 22.11
CA ARG A 127 8.35 3.80 23.27
C ARG A 127 7.34 4.49 24.19
N ARG A 128 6.35 3.73 24.65
CA ARG A 128 5.71 4.07 25.92
C ARG A 128 6.81 3.90 26.97
N GLU A 129 7.22 5.00 27.59
CA GLU A 129 7.86 4.96 28.91
C GLU A 129 6.82 4.53 29.95
#